data_AF-A0A1Q7JMJ7-F1
#
_entry.id   AF-A0A1Q7JMJ7-F1
#
_cell.length_a   1.000
_cell.length_b   1.000
_cell.length_c   1.000
_cell.angle_alpha   90.00
_cell.angle_beta   90.00
_cell.angle_gamma   90.00
#
_symmetry.space_group_name_H-M   'P 1'
#
loop_
_entity.id
_entity.type
_entity.pdbx_description
1 polymer ?
#
loop_
_entity_poly.entity_id
_entity_poly.type
_entity_poly.pdbx_seq_one_letter_code
_entity_poly.pdbx_strand_id
1 'polypeptide(L)'
;MEATKECVGILANALDPAMGHYALFEDDAARTDQSERLRKDLWIFREMCRYTAHALQQPDATPDAAEPLRRYATEFRDVGYQLLRHSDRELFDRFLDLLEGWSGRRGESTQIRLQRLRDDCQRFAEILDRALEVVSKRSELHKIPIDEASYREALAKVQKGR
;
A
#
# COMPACT_ATOMS: atom_id res chain seq x y z
N MET A 1 -27.54 10.81 16.73
CA MET A 1 -26.67 9.85 16.03
C MET A 1 -27.18 8.41 16.20
N GLU A 2 -27.81 8.06 17.33
CA GLU A 2 -28.60 6.82 17.52
C GLU A 2 -29.66 6.59 16.42
N ALA A 3 -30.50 7.60 16.16
CA ALA A 3 -31.65 7.46 15.27
C ALA A 3 -31.30 7.04 13.82
N THR A 4 -30.13 7.45 13.32
CA THR A 4 -29.69 7.09 11.96
C THR A 4 -29.24 5.62 11.90
N LYS A 5 -28.65 5.11 12.99
CA LYS A 5 -28.24 3.70 13.09
C LYS A 5 -29.45 2.78 13.24
N GLU A 6 -30.48 3.22 13.98
CA GLU A 6 -31.77 2.52 14.06
C GLU A 6 -32.46 2.41 12.69
N CYS A 7 -32.55 3.51 11.93
CA CYS A 7 -33.19 3.48 10.61
C CYS A 7 -32.48 2.57 9.61
N VAL A 8 -31.15 2.54 9.63
CA VAL A 8 -30.35 1.65 8.75
C VAL A 8 -30.48 0.18 9.19
N GLY A 9 -30.53 -0.09 10.50
CA GLY A 9 -30.76 -1.43 11.03
C GLY A 9 -32.14 -1.99 10.66
N ILE A 10 -33.18 -1.15 10.69
CA ILE A 10 -34.54 -1.53 10.28
C ILE A 10 -34.60 -1.86 8.79
N LEU A 11 -33.93 -1.07 7.94
CA LEU A 11 -33.89 -1.31 6.49
C LEU A 11 -33.10 -2.58 6.13
N ALA A 12 -31.99 -2.86 6.81
CA ALA A 12 -31.20 -4.08 6.59
C ALA A 12 -31.96 -5.35 7.01
N ASN A 13 -32.67 -5.32 8.14
CA ASN A 13 -33.45 -6.45 8.66
C ASN A 13 -34.71 -6.72 7.80
N ALA A 14 -35.23 -5.71 7.09
CA ALA A 14 -36.31 -5.87 6.13
C ALA A 14 -35.86 -6.52 4.80
N LEU A 15 -34.56 -6.44 4.47
CA LEU A 15 -33.98 -7.00 3.24
C LEU A 15 -33.43 -8.41 3.43
N ASP A 16 -32.91 -8.73 4.62
CA ASP A 16 -32.50 -10.08 5.00
C ASP A 16 -32.75 -10.34 6.50
N PRO A 17 -33.84 -11.05 6.87
CA PRO A 17 -34.20 -11.30 8.27
C PRO A 17 -33.22 -12.20 9.04
N ALA A 18 -32.27 -12.84 8.35
CA ALA A 18 -31.25 -13.68 8.98
C ALA A 18 -29.99 -12.89 9.40
N MET A 19 -29.85 -11.64 8.97
CA MET A 19 -28.66 -10.82 9.21
C MET A 19 -28.76 -10.11 10.57
N GLY A 20 -28.15 -10.71 11.59
CA GLY A 20 -28.12 -10.15 12.95
C GLY A 20 -27.48 -8.76 12.98
N HIS A 21 -28.10 -7.84 13.72
CA HIS A 21 -27.74 -6.42 13.86
C HIS A 21 -26.26 -6.14 14.22
N TYR A 22 -25.52 -7.15 14.70
CA TYR A 22 -24.09 -7.09 15.05
C TYR A 22 -23.14 -7.42 13.88
N ALA A 23 -23.58 -8.16 12.86
CA ALA A 23 -22.75 -8.54 11.71
C ALA A 23 -22.32 -7.32 10.87
N LEU A 24 -23.17 -6.29 10.80
CA LEU A 24 -22.87 -5.01 10.14
C LEU A 24 -21.77 -4.21 10.86
N PHE A 25 -21.62 -4.36 12.18
CA PHE A 25 -20.62 -3.64 12.98
C PHE A 25 -19.29 -4.38 13.09
N GLU A 26 -19.29 -5.71 13.03
CA GLU A 26 -18.05 -6.50 12.85
C GLU A 26 -17.38 -6.17 11.51
N ASP A 27 -18.18 -5.96 10.47
CA ASP A 27 -17.69 -5.56 9.14
C ASP A 27 -17.05 -4.15 9.17
N ASP A 28 -17.62 -3.20 9.93
CA ASP A 28 -17.05 -1.85 10.08
C ASP A 28 -15.72 -1.84 10.86
N ALA A 29 -15.58 -2.64 11.92
CA ALA A 29 -14.33 -2.77 12.67
C ALA A 29 -13.25 -3.47 11.81
N ALA A 30 -13.60 -4.58 11.15
CA ALA A 30 -12.70 -5.29 10.24
C ALA A 30 -12.26 -4.40 9.05
N ARG A 31 -13.18 -3.59 8.50
CA ARG A 31 -12.86 -2.61 7.45
C ARG A 31 -11.91 -1.52 7.93
N THR A 32 -12.06 -1.09 9.18
CA THR A 32 -11.16 -0.09 9.79
C THR A 32 -9.75 -0.65 9.91
N ASP A 33 -9.61 -1.86 10.44
CA ASP A 33 -8.31 -2.55 10.57
C ASP A 33 -7.64 -2.80 9.21
N GLN A 34 -8.42 -3.20 8.20
CA GLN A 34 -7.92 -3.39 6.83
C GLN A 34 -7.44 -2.08 6.21
N SER A 35 -8.21 -1.00 6.36
CA SER A 35 -7.84 0.33 5.86
C SER A 35 -6.60 0.88 6.59
N GLU A 36 -6.45 0.62 7.89
CA GLU A 36 -5.27 1.04 8.66
C GLU A 36 -4.02 0.27 8.20
N ARG A 37 -4.13 -1.05 8.03
CA ARG A 37 -3.04 -1.88 7.54
C ARG A 37 -2.61 -1.46 6.13
N LEU A 38 -3.57 -1.22 5.24
CA LEU A 38 -3.30 -0.70 3.89
C LEU A 38 -2.61 0.67 3.94
N ARG A 39 -3.03 1.58 4.82
CA ARG A 39 -2.40 2.89 5.00
C ARG A 39 -0.94 2.75 5.44
N LYS A 40 -0.66 1.83 6.38
CA LYS A 40 0.69 1.52 6.84
C LYS A 40 1.54 0.95 5.71
N ASP A 41 1.02 -0.02 4.97
CA ASP A 41 1.75 -0.68 3.89
C ASP A 41 2.06 0.30 2.75
N LEU A 42 1.10 1.15 2.35
CA LEU A 42 1.31 2.22 1.37
C LEU A 42 2.43 3.19 1.78
N TRP A 43 2.44 3.58 3.06
CA TRP A 43 3.47 4.47 3.59
C TRP A 43 4.86 3.82 3.54
N ILE A 44 4.97 2.56 3.98
CA ILE A 44 6.23 1.80 3.95
C ILE A 44 6.71 1.65 2.51
N PHE A 45 5.81 1.31 1.59
CA PHE A 45 6.15 1.16 0.18
C PHE A 45 6.72 2.46 -0.40
N ARG A 46 6.09 3.59 -0.09
CA ARG A 46 6.51 4.91 -0.58
C ARG A 46 7.92 5.24 -0.12
N GLU A 47 8.19 5.02 1.16
CA GLU A 47 9.51 5.28 1.71
C GLU A 47 10.57 4.29 1.19
N MET A 48 10.20 3.04 0.93
CA MET A 48 11.07 2.07 0.25
C MET A 48 11.43 2.53 -1.17
N CYS A 49 10.48 3.06 -1.94
CA CYS A 49 10.75 3.58 -3.28
C CYS A 49 11.68 4.79 -3.25
N ARG A 50 11.48 5.71 -2.30
CA ARG A 50 12.36 6.87 -2.09
C ARG A 50 13.76 6.44 -1.66
N TYR A 51 13.84 5.50 -0.73
CA TYR A 51 15.10 4.94 -0.27
C TYR A 51 15.87 4.27 -1.41
N THR A 52 15.21 3.41 -2.19
CA THR A 52 15.82 2.77 -3.35
C THR A 52 16.24 3.79 -4.40
N ALA A 53 15.42 4.79 -4.71
CA ALA A 53 15.82 5.86 -5.64
C ALA A 53 17.08 6.60 -5.16
N HIS A 54 17.19 6.89 -3.85
CA HIS A 54 18.37 7.52 -3.27
C HIS A 54 19.59 6.60 -3.28
N ALA A 55 19.41 5.30 -2.99
CA ALA A 55 20.49 4.31 -3.05
C ALA A 55 21.04 4.18 -4.48
N LEU A 56 20.18 4.24 -5.49
CA LEU A 56 20.55 4.16 -6.91
C LEU A 56 21.23 5.43 -7.45
N GLN A 57 21.21 6.54 -6.70
CA GLN A 57 21.95 7.75 -7.05
C GLN A 57 23.42 7.68 -6.67
N GLN A 58 23.82 6.72 -5.83
CA GLN A 58 25.20 6.61 -5.37
C GLN A 58 26.11 6.10 -6.50
N PRO A 59 27.37 6.59 -6.57
CA PRO A 59 28.29 6.24 -7.66
C PRO A 59 28.70 4.77 -7.69
N ASP A 60 28.54 4.05 -6.57
CA ASP A 60 28.78 2.61 -6.40
C ASP A 60 27.50 1.77 -6.46
N ALA A 61 26.37 2.38 -6.84
CA ALA A 61 25.09 1.70 -6.86
C ALA A 61 25.06 0.52 -7.84
N THR A 62 24.63 -0.63 -7.33
CA THR A 62 24.33 -1.82 -8.14
C THR A 62 22.82 -2.01 -8.25
N PRO A 63 22.34 -2.77 -9.26
CA PRO A 63 20.93 -3.15 -9.35
C PRO A 63 20.41 -3.84 -8.07
N ASP A 64 21.28 -4.48 -7.31
CA ASP A 64 20.94 -5.17 -6.05
C ASP A 64 20.43 -4.20 -4.97
N ALA A 65 20.70 -2.90 -5.08
CA ALA A 65 20.14 -1.88 -4.20
C ALA A 65 18.59 -1.82 -4.25
N ALA A 66 17.96 -2.36 -5.29
CA ALA A 66 16.52 -2.48 -5.43
C ALA A 66 15.94 -3.81 -4.89
N GLU A 67 16.78 -4.75 -4.46
CA GLU A 67 16.33 -6.05 -3.97
C GLU A 67 15.40 -5.95 -2.73
N PRO A 68 15.64 -5.08 -1.74
CA PRO A 68 14.70 -4.88 -0.63
C PRO A 68 13.32 -4.42 -1.09
N LEU A 69 13.26 -3.55 -2.11
CA LEU A 69 12.01 -3.07 -2.69
C LEU A 69 11.25 -4.20 -3.40
N ARG A 70 11.96 -5.06 -4.14
CA ARG A 70 11.37 -6.23 -4.83
C ARG A 70 10.79 -7.24 -3.86
N ARG A 71 11.52 -7.52 -2.78
CA ARG A 71 11.05 -8.41 -1.71
C ARG A 71 9.78 -7.87 -1.08
N TYR A 72 9.77 -6.60 -0.70
CA TYR A 72 8.59 -5.97 -0.14
C TYR A 72 7.41 -5.95 -1.12
N ALA A 73 7.65 -5.68 -2.40
CA ALA A 73 6.62 -5.73 -3.43
C ALA A 73 5.98 -7.12 -3.56
N THR A 74 6.78 -8.18 -3.46
CA THR A 74 6.31 -9.57 -3.50
C THR A 74 5.49 -9.90 -2.24
N GLU A 75 6.00 -9.54 -1.07
CA GLU A 75 5.28 -9.74 0.20
C GLU A 75 3.96 -8.96 0.23
N PHE A 76 3.97 -7.73 -0.27
CA PHE A 76 2.77 -6.91 -0.41
C PHE A 76 1.76 -7.54 -1.38
N ARG A 77 2.22 -8.15 -2.49
CA ARG A 77 1.35 -8.89 -3.41
C ARG A 77 0.72 -10.11 -2.75
N ASP A 78 1.47 -10.84 -1.94
CA ASP A 78 0.98 -12.08 -1.34
C ASP A 78 0.01 -11.82 -0.17
N VAL A 79 0.26 -10.76 0.60
CA VAL A 79 -0.46 -10.51 1.87
C VAL A 79 -1.32 -9.25 1.83
N GLY A 80 -0.79 -8.14 1.30
CA GLY A 80 -1.47 -6.84 1.25
C GLY A 80 -2.53 -6.75 0.16
N TYR A 81 -2.36 -7.50 -0.93
CA TYR A 81 -3.22 -7.45 -2.10
C TYR A 81 -4.67 -7.90 -1.83
N GLN A 82 -4.85 -8.84 -0.90
CA GLN A 82 -6.18 -9.30 -0.48
C GLN A 82 -6.97 -8.23 0.26
N LEU A 83 -6.27 -7.25 0.86
CA LEU A 83 -6.86 -6.14 1.61
C LEU A 83 -7.31 -4.99 0.70
N LEU A 84 -6.98 -5.05 -0.59
CA LEU A 84 -7.37 -4.05 -1.57
C LEU A 84 -8.83 -4.21 -1.98
N ARG A 85 -9.58 -3.10 -1.90
CA ARG A 85 -10.91 -3.00 -2.49
C ARG A 85 -10.78 -3.12 -4.01
N HIS A 86 -11.86 -3.57 -4.66
CA HIS A 86 -11.87 -3.78 -6.10
C HIS A 86 -11.52 -2.52 -6.90
N SER A 87 -11.85 -1.33 -6.37
CA SER A 87 -11.52 -0.01 -6.94
C SER A 87 -10.03 0.33 -6.90
N ASP A 88 -9.29 -0.22 -5.94
CA ASP A 88 -7.88 0.12 -5.73
C ASP A 88 -6.95 -0.89 -6.43
N ARG A 89 -7.41 -2.13 -6.67
CA ARG A 89 -6.62 -3.21 -7.29
C ARG A 89 -5.97 -2.82 -8.62
N GLU A 90 -6.69 -2.12 -9.51
CA GLU A 90 -6.12 -1.70 -10.81
C GLU A 90 -4.88 -0.81 -10.67
N LEU A 91 -4.83 0.05 -9.66
CA LEU A 91 -3.66 0.92 -9.42
C LEU A 91 -2.46 0.10 -8.97
N PHE A 92 -2.68 -0.95 -8.19
CA PHE A 92 -1.64 -1.84 -7.70
C PHE A 92 -1.18 -2.86 -8.75
N ASP A 93 -2.07 -3.39 -9.58
CA ASP A 93 -1.71 -4.28 -10.70
C ASP A 93 -0.76 -3.59 -11.68
N ARG A 94 -1.13 -2.40 -12.16
CA ARG A 94 -0.28 -1.63 -13.08
C ARG A 94 1.10 -1.38 -12.50
N PHE A 95 1.17 -1.24 -11.19
CA PHE A 95 2.42 -1.01 -10.50
C PHE A 95 3.27 -2.29 -10.34
N LEU A 96 2.68 -3.41 -9.90
CA LEU A 96 3.40 -4.67 -9.77
C LEU A 96 3.93 -5.14 -11.13
N ASP A 97 3.15 -4.95 -12.20
CA ASP A 97 3.57 -5.20 -13.57
C ASP A 97 4.79 -4.35 -13.99
N LEU A 98 4.84 -3.08 -13.58
CA LEU A 98 6.01 -2.20 -13.81
C LEU A 98 7.25 -2.70 -13.07
N LEU A 99 7.07 -3.24 -11.86
CA LEU A 99 8.15 -3.75 -11.03
C LEU A 99 8.67 -5.11 -11.53
N GLU A 100 7.81 -5.96 -12.08
CA GLU A 100 8.21 -7.17 -12.81
C GLU A 100 8.88 -6.85 -14.16
N GLY A 101 8.41 -5.81 -14.85
CA GLY A 101 8.98 -5.30 -16.10
C GLY A 101 10.39 -4.70 -15.98
N TRP A 102 10.93 -4.65 -14.76
CA TRP A 102 12.24 -4.09 -14.44
C TRP A 102 13.43 -4.93 -14.92
N SER A 103 13.24 -6.17 -15.41
CA SER A 103 14.34 -7.07 -15.82
C SER A 103 15.27 -6.55 -16.95
N GLY A 104 15.06 -5.32 -17.42
CA GLY A 104 15.92 -4.60 -18.33
C GLY A 104 15.75 -5.07 -19.76
N ARG A 105 15.82 -4.14 -20.72
CA ARG A 105 15.87 -4.52 -22.13
C ARG A 105 17.23 -5.14 -22.43
N ARG A 106 17.28 -6.24 -23.20
CA ARG A 106 18.54 -6.87 -23.62
C ARG A 106 19.41 -5.83 -24.34
N GLY A 107 20.68 -5.69 -23.93
CA GLY A 107 21.66 -4.78 -24.55
C GLY A 107 21.73 -3.37 -23.97
N GLU A 108 20.92 -3.03 -22.96
CA GLU A 108 20.96 -1.71 -22.30
C GLU A 108 22.13 -1.62 -21.30
N SER A 109 22.84 -0.48 -21.27
CA SER A 109 23.95 -0.28 -20.34
C SER A 109 23.45 -0.25 -18.89
N THR A 110 24.25 -0.75 -17.96
CA THR A 110 23.92 -0.76 -16.52
C THR A 110 23.55 0.63 -16.02
N GLN A 111 24.25 1.67 -16.48
CA GLN A 111 23.99 3.05 -16.07
C GLN A 111 22.62 3.57 -16.52
N ILE A 112 22.20 3.24 -17.75
CA ILE A 112 20.86 3.60 -18.25
C ILE A 112 19.78 2.84 -17.48
N ARG A 113 20.02 1.56 -17.16
CA ARG A 113 19.11 0.74 -16.35
C ARG A 113 18.91 1.30 -14.94
N LEU A 114 20.00 1.71 -14.28
CA LEU A 114 19.95 2.31 -12.94
C LEU A 114 19.22 3.66 -12.95
N GLN A 115 19.52 4.51 -13.94
CA GLN A 115 18.84 5.80 -14.09
C GLN A 115 17.33 5.63 -14.30
N ARG A 116 16.93 4.71 -15.19
CA ARG A 116 15.51 4.43 -15.43
C ARG A 116 14.81 3.91 -14.18
N LEU A 117 15.44 2.97 -13.47
CA LEU A 117 14.90 2.42 -12.23
C LEU A 117 14.68 3.50 -11.16
N ARG A 118 15.65 4.40 -11.02
CA ARG A 118 15.54 5.54 -10.12
C ARG A 118 14.35 6.42 -10.48
N ASP A 119 14.22 6.78 -11.76
CA ASP A 119 13.16 7.66 -12.23
C ASP A 119 11.77 6.98 -12.07
N ASP A 120 11.69 5.67 -12.31
CA ASP A 120 10.47 4.86 -12.09
C ASP A 120 10.12 4.77 -10.59
N CYS A 121 11.10 4.59 -9.70
CA CYS A 121 10.92 4.60 -8.25
C CYS A 121 10.40 5.96 -7.75
N GLN A 122 10.91 7.07 -8.27
CA GLN A 122 10.46 8.42 -7.91
C GLN A 122 9.01 8.65 -8.36
N ARG A 123 8.69 8.34 -9.62
CA ARG A 123 7.31 8.44 -10.14
C ARG A 123 6.35 7.60 -9.33
N PHE A 124 6.77 6.39 -8.94
CA PHE A 124 5.90 5.53 -8.17
C PHE A 124 5.70 6.01 -6.74
N ALA A 125 6.71 6.60 -6.10
CA ALA A 125 6.53 7.24 -4.79
C ALA A 125 5.48 8.37 -4.83
N GLU A 126 5.37 9.11 -5.95
CA GLU A 126 4.32 10.12 -6.14
C GLU A 126 2.92 9.49 -6.30
N ILE A 127 2.82 8.37 -7.03
CA ILE A 127 1.57 7.61 -7.17
C ILE A 127 1.11 7.10 -5.81
N LEU A 128 2.04 6.55 -5.02
CA LEU A 128 1.76 6.09 -3.66
C LEU A 128 1.34 7.22 -2.73
N ASP A 129 1.90 8.42 -2.88
CA ASP A 129 1.45 9.59 -2.10
C ASP A 129 -0.02 9.88 -2.38
N ARG A 130 -0.43 9.87 -3.66
CA ARG A 130 -1.83 10.08 -4.05
C ARG A 130 -2.74 8.96 -3.54
N ALA A 131 -2.30 7.70 -3.63
CA ALA A 131 -3.05 6.57 -3.09
C ALA A 131 -3.21 6.67 -1.57
N LEU A 132 -2.13 7.03 -0.86
CA LEU A 132 -2.14 7.24 0.58
C LEU A 132 -3.08 8.37 0.99
N GLU A 133 -3.13 9.47 0.24
CA GLU A 133 -4.10 10.55 0.48
C GLU A 133 -5.54 10.07 0.33
N VAL A 134 -5.84 9.31 -0.72
CA VAL A 134 -7.19 8.77 -0.97
C VAL A 134 -7.60 7.82 0.15
N VAL A 135 -6.71 6.92 0.57
CA VAL A 135 -6.96 5.99 1.67
C VAL A 135 -7.10 6.75 2.99
N SER A 136 -6.24 7.73 3.26
CA SER A 136 -6.28 8.52 4.51
C SER A 136 -7.53 9.40 4.64
N LYS A 137 -8.15 9.78 3.52
CA LYS A 137 -9.43 10.52 3.48
C LYS A 137 -10.66 9.64 3.74
N ARG A 138 -10.50 8.31 3.89
CA ARG A 138 -11.64 7.41 4.20
C ARG A 138 -12.23 7.77 5.56
N SER A 139 -13.56 7.81 5.64
CA SER A 139 -14.30 8.17 6.85
C SER A 139 -13.99 7.26 8.05
N GLU A 140 -13.63 6.00 7.79
CA GLU A 140 -13.20 5.02 8.79
C GLU A 140 -11.84 5.34 9.43
N LEU A 141 -10.96 6.07 8.74
CA LEU A 141 -9.61 6.44 9.22
C LEU A 141 -9.54 7.84 9.85
N HIS A 142 -10.61 8.62 9.76
CA HIS A 142 -10.66 10.01 10.22
C HIS A 142 -10.40 10.19 11.73
N LYS A 143 -10.54 9.11 12.51
CA LYS A 143 -10.31 9.10 13.96
C LYS A 143 -8.99 8.42 14.37
N ILE A 144 -8.26 7.84 13.42
CA ILE A 144 -7.03 7.09 13.70
C ILE A 144 -5.84 7.92 13.19
N PRO A 145 -5.08 8.58 14.08
CA PRO A 145 -3.90 9.33 13.67
C PRO A 145 -2.86 8.39 13.03
N ILE A 146 -1.99 8.95 12.18
CA ILE A 146 -0.86 8.21 11.62
C ILE A 146 0.18 8.03 12.73
N ASP A 147 0.46 6.78 13.10
CA ASP A 147 1.56 6.45 13.99
C ASP A 147 2.88 6.36 13.20
N GLU A 148 3.49 7.51 12.94
CA GLU A 148 4.75 7.60 12.22
C GLU A 148 5.89 6.80 12.90
N ALA A 149 5.86 6.62 14.22
CA ALA A 149 6.89 5.89 14.94
C ALA A 149 6.80 4.39 14.63
N SER A 150 5.60 3.81 14.71
CA SER A 150 5.35 2.41 14.32
C SER A 150 5.67 2.14 12.85
N TYR A 151 5.43 3.14 11.98
CA TYR A 151 5.69 3.01 10.54
C TYR A 151 7.19 3.05 10.24
N ARG A 152 7.95 3.93 10.91
CA ARG A 152 9.42 3.97 10.82
C ARG A 152 10.07 2.69 11.34
N GLU A 153 9.56 2.12 12.43
CA GLU A 153 10.07 0.85 12.96
C GLU A 153 9.84 -0.30 11.97
N ALA A 154 8.67 -0.36 11.33
CA ALA A 154 8.36 -1.35 10.30
C ALA A 154 9.24 -1.18 9.06
N LEU A 155 9.46 0.06 8.61
CA LEU A 155 10.38 0.36 7.51
C LEU A 155 11.81 -0.15 7.82
N ALA A 156 12.30 0.07 9.04
CA ALA A 156 13.62 -0.40 9.46
C ALA A 156 13.75 -1.94 9.44
N LYS A 157 12.65 -2.67 9.70
CA LYS A 157 12.62 -4.14 9.61
C LYS A 157 12.68 -4.60 8.15
N VAL A 158 11.87 -3.99 7.28
CA VAL A 158 11.85 -4.29 5.85
C VAL A 158 13.21 -4.00 5.19
N GLN A 159 13.85 -2.89 5.56
CA GLN A 159 15.19 -2.54 5.07
C GLN A 159 16.28 -3.53 5.52
N LYS A 160 16.15 -4.13 6.71
CA LYS A 160 17.11 -5.09 7.25
C LYS A 160 16.87 -6.53 6.77
N GLY A 161 15.76 -6.79 6.07
CA GLY A 161 15.45 -8.10 5.51
C GLY A 161 15.36 -9.21 6.55
N ARG A 162 14.82 -8.92 7.74
CA ARG A 162 14.75 -9.83 8.88
C ARG A 162 13.42 -9.77 9.59
#